data_AF-A0AA39MWQ5-F1
#
_entry.id   AF-A0AA39MWQ5-F1
#
_cell.length_a   1.000
_cell.length_b   1.000
_cell.length_c   1.000
_cell.angle_alpha   90.00
_cell.angle_beta   90.00
_cell.angle_gamma   90.00
#
_symmetry.space_group_name_H-M   'P 1'
#
loop_
_entity.id
_entity.type
_entity.pdbx_description
1 polymer ?
#
loop_
_entity_poly.entity_id
_entity_poly.type
_entity_poly.pdbx_seq_one_letter_code
_entity_poly.pdbx_strand_id
1 'polypeptide(L)'
;MATQTPTLSTFRLPNFEATFSVLPDNGLNPYHEEARAESRAWIDNYNKTFCGPEMRIFMSSCNFELISSFCYPYADKACLRATMDLNNVLWLYDEFTDTENGADAQKSGEILIRALREADFDDGSWLCHMMKDFRERHIDRVGSNIADRFIRHLCTYIRIVGKEAELRDRSEVLNIHDYVALRRETGAVRPCFDLAEYGLGINLSQEVHDDTVFQTGCNAAMDLVCWANDIYSYNMEQAKGLSCANIVTVIMKSKQLDLQSAVDFINGYCEALLDQYEEAKEVLSARPEEGYSDAVLLLKALGDWVRGSDEWSFATERYFGKEGREIRKSRVVILREPSTNKFSLKE
;
A
#
# COMPACT_ATOMS: atom_id res chain seq x y z
N MET A 1 -31.01 -4.10 39.34
CA MET A 1 -30.50 -3.15 38.34
C MET A 1 -29.95 -3.99 37.20
N ALA A 2 -30.56 -3.92 36.02
CA ALA A 2 -30.03 -4.63 34.86
C ALA A 2 -28.70 -3.98 34.47
N THR A 3 -27.62 -4.75 34.51
CA THR A 3 -26.34 -4.38 33.92
C THR A 3 -26.57 -4.19 32.42
N GLN A 4 -26.67 -2.94 31.96
CA GLN A 4 -26.61 -2.61 30.55
C GLN A 4 -25.22 -3.02 30.06
N THR A 5 -25.15 -4.10 29.29
CA THR A 5 -23.96 -4.44 28.53
C THR A 5 -23.65 -3.24 27.63
N PRO A 6 -22.44 -2.65 27.69
CA PRO A 6 -22.10 -1.53 26.81
C PRO A 6 -22.29 -1.98 25.36
N THR A 7 -23.08 -1.21 24.60
CA THR A 7 -23.25 -1.48 23.17
C THR A 7 -21.93 -1.15 22.50
N LEU A 8 -21.22 -2.17 22.05
CA LEU A 8 -19.97 -1.99 21.30
C LEU A 8 -20.27 -1.19 20.02
N SER A 9 -19.52 -0.13 19.77
CA SER A 9 -19.67 0.64 18.54
C SER A 9 -19.16 -0.19 17.38
N THR A 10 -19.93 -0.26 16.29
CA THR A 10 -19.59 -1.06 15.10
C THR A 10 -19.79 -0.25 13.84
N PHE A 11 -19.13 -0.66 12.76
CA PHE A 11 -19.44 -0.22 11.40
C PHE A 11 -19.38 -1.41 10.44
N ARG A 12 -20.02 -1.26 9.29
CA ARG A 12 -20.11 -2.27 8.25
C ARG A 12 -19.18 -1.92 7.09
N LEU A 13 -18.33 -2.85 6.70
CA LEU A 13 -17.46 -2.77 5.53
C LEU A 13 -18.29 -2.75 4.23
N PRO A 14 -17.83 -2.01 3.20
CA PRO A 14 -18.36 -2.11 1.85
C PRO A 14 -18.30 -3.54 1.32
N ASN A 15 -19.12 -3.86 0.31
CA ASN A 15 -19.05 -5.16 -0.35
C ASN A 15 -18.05 -5.12 -1.52
N PHE A 16 -16.79 -4.81 -1.22
CA PHE A 16 -15.75 -4.69 -2.24
C PHE A 16 -15.52 -6.00 -3.00
N GLU A 17 -15.81 -7.15 -2.42
CA GLU A 17 -15.80 -8.42 -3.15
C GLU A 17 -16.75 -8.40 -4.37
N ALA A 18 -17.94 -7.80 -4.20
CA ALA A 18 -18.90 -7.61 -5.29
C ALA A 18 -18.50 -6.45 -6.20
N THR A 19 -18.07 -5.31 -5.64
CA THR A 19 -17.64 -4.14 -6.42
C THR A 19 -16.48 -4.51 -7.36
N PHE A 20 -15.47 -5.22 -6.86
CA PHE A 20 -14.29 -5.61 -7.62
C PHE A 20 -14.46 -6.92 -8.39
N SER A 21 -15.68 -7.49 -8.44
CA SER A 21 -15.93 -8.75 -9.16
C SER A 21 -15.80 -8.65 -10.68
N VAL A 22 -15.81 -7.43 -11.23
CA VAL A 22 -15.55 -7.17 -12.66
C VAL A 22 -14.08 -7.32 -13.03
N LEU A 23 -13.19 -7.25 -12.04
CA LEU A 23 -11.75 -7.46 -12.21
C LEU A 23 -11.45 -8.97 -12.17
N PRO A 24 -10.47 -9.45 -12.95
CA PRO A 24 -10.15 -10.87 -12.98
C PRO A 24 -9.63 -11.35 -11.62
N ASP A 25 -10.02 -12.56 -11.24
CA ASP A 25 -9.41 -13.30 -10.14
C ASP A 25 -8.41 -14.31 -10.73
N ASN A 26 -7.14 -13.90 -10.75
CA ASN A 26 -6.05 -14.68 -11.30
C ASN A 26 -5.39 -15.61 -10.25
N GLY A 27 -5.95 -15.66 -9.03
CA GLY A 27 -5.46 -16.49 -7.95
C GLY A 27 -4.08 -16.09 -7.41
N LEU A 28 -3.43 -17.03 -6.74
CA LEU A 28 -2.12 -16.84 -6.11
C LEU A 28 -0.99 -17.19 -7.09
N ASN A 29 0.04 -16.35 -7.15
CA ASN A 29 1.23 -16.63 -7.97
C ASN A 29 1.84 -18.02 -7.65
N PRO A 30 2.14 -18.85 -8.66
CA PRO A 30 2.65 -20.22 -8.47
C PRO A 30 4.01 -20.30 -7.76
N TYR A 31 4.80 -19.22 -7.77
CA TYR A 31 6.11 -19.15 -7.12
C TYR A 31 6.04 -18.66 -5.66
N HIS A 32 4.84 -18.48 -5.09
CA HIS A 32 4.64 -17.93 -3.74
C HIS A 32 5.56 -18.57 -2.70
N GLU A 33 5.48 -19.89 -2.53
CA GLU A 33 6.19 -20.59 -1.45
C GLU A 33 7.72 -20.38 -1.53
N GLU A 34 8.28 -20.50 -2.72
CA GLU A 34 9.72 -20.39 -2.94
C GLU A 34 10.20 -18.94 -2.78
N ALA A 35 9.56 -17.99 -3.46
CA ALA A 35 9.94 -16.58 -3.40
C ALA A 35 9.73 -15.99 -1.98
N ARG A 36 8.65 -16.39 -1.30
CA ARG A 36 8.35 -15.97 0.07
C ARG A 36 9.39 -16.50 1.05
N ALA A 37 9.76 -17.77 0.98
CA ALA A 37 10.76 -18.36 1.87
C ALA A 37 12.10 -17.61 1.76
N GLU A 38 12.52 -17.32 0.53
CA GLU A 38 13.73 -16.53 0.32
C GLU A 38 13.53 -15.08 0.84
N SER A 39 12.37 -14.43 0.60
CA SER A 39 12.12 -13.02 0.95
C SER A 39 12.09 -12.82 2.46
N ARG A 40 11.43 -13.74 3.15
CA ARG A 40 11.42 -13.79 4.60
C ARG A 40 12.82 -13.95 5.18
N ALA A 41 13.63 -14.86 4.62
CA ALA A 41 15.01 -15.07 5.07
C ALA A 41 15.89 -13.81 4.90
N TRP A 42 15.61 -12.99 3.89
CA TRP A 42 16.32 -11.73 3.64
C TRP A 42 15.93 -10.64 4.64
N ILE A 43 14.62 -10.34 4.77
CA ILE A 43 14.16 -9.26 5.66
C ILE A 43 14.43 -9.56 7.14
N ASP A 44 14.48 -10.85 7.50
CA ASP A 44 14.81 -11.29 8.85
C ASP A 44 16.19 -10.83 9.34
N ASN A 45 17.14 -10.57 8.43
CA ASN A 45 18.45 -10.01 8.80
C ASN A 45 18.31 -8.60 9.39
N TYR A 46 17.32 -7.83 8.92
CA TYR A 46 17.05 -6.47 9.38
C TYR A 46 16.07 -6.45 10.56
N ASN A 47 14.99 -7.24 10.49
CA ASN A 47 14.02 -7.37 11.58
C ASN A 47 14.67 -7.81 12.90
N LYS A 48 15.63 -8.74 12.87
CA LYS A 48 16.35 -9.19 14.09
C LYS A 48 17.25 -8.13 14.68
N THR A 49 17.69 -7.17 13.86
CA THR A 49 18.61 -6.10 14.27
C THR A 49 17.88 -5.00 15.02
N PHE A 50 16.66 -4.66 14.58
CA PHE A 50 15.95 -3.49 15.08
C PHE A 50 14.66 -3.80 15.85
N CYS A 51 13.89 -4.82 15.47
CA CYS A 51 12.58 -5.10 16.05
C CYS A 51 12.67 -5.93 17.34
N GLY A 52 11.93 -5.54 18.37
CA GLY A 52 11.71 -6.31 19.59
C GLY A 52 10.97 -7.63 19.35
N PRO A 53 10.94 -8.55 20.33
CA PRO A 53 10.25 -9.84 20.19
C PRO A 53 8.79 -9.72 19.76
N GLU A 54 8.03 -8.77 20.29
CA GLU A 54 6.61 -8.62 19.96
C GLU A 54 6.43 -8.08 18.54
N MET A 55 7.20 -7.05 18.18
CA MET A 55 7.19 -6.52 16.81
C MET A 55 7.59 -7.59 15.78
N ARG A 56 8.56 -8.46 16.07
CA ARG A 56 8.91 -9.56 15.14
C ARG A 56 7.77 -10.57 14.96
N ILE A 57 7.02 -10.87 16.02
CA ILE A 57 5.82 -11.73 15.92
C ILE A 57 4.76 -11.06 15.05
N PHE A 58 4.51 -9.77 15.25
CA PHE A 58 3.59 -8.99 14.44
C PHE A 58 3.99 -8.93 12.95
N MET A 59 5.25 -8.59 12.65
CA MET A 59 5.77 -8.57 11.26
C MET A 59 5.71 -9.96 10.61
N SER A 60 5.82 -11.03 11.39
CA SER A 60 5.64 -12.40 10.91
C SER A 60 4.17 -12.75 10.64
N SER A 61 3.24 -12.33 11.49
CA SER A 61 1.81 -12.64 11.33
C SER A 61 1.14 -11.84 10.22
N CYS A 62 1.67 -10.65 9.91
CA CYS A 62 1.15 -9.84 8.80
C CYS A 62 1.37 -10.46 7.42
N ASN A 63 2.36 -11.35 7.28
CA ASN A 63 2.64 -12.07 6.04
C ASN A 63 2.70 -11.16 4.79
N PHE A 64 3.48 -10.09 4.86
CA PHE A 64 3.49 -9.01 3.86
C PHE A 64 3.82 -9.49 2.44
N GLU A 65 4.59 -10.55 2.26
CA GLU A 65 4.92 -11.11 0.94
C GLU A 65 3.68 -11.66 0.20
N LEU A 66 2.63 -12.00 0.96
CA LEU A 66 1.40 -12.55 0.39
C LEU A 66 0.70 -11.52 -0.52
N ILE A 67 0.79 -10.22 -0.21
CA ILE A 67 0.19 -9.18 -1.07
C ILE A 67 0.76 -9.24 -2.48
N SER A 68 2.08 -9.42 -2.61
CA SER A 68 2.76 -9.52 -3.90
C SER A 68 2.28 -10.73 -4.69
N SER A 69 1.93 -11.81 -4.01
CA SER A 69 1.50 -13.04 -4.68
C SER A 69 0.08 -12.94 -5.23
N PHE A 70 -0.78 -12.13 -4.61
CA PHE A 70 -2.11 -11.81 -5.15
C PHE A 70 -2.07 -10.70 -6.20
N CYS A 71 -1.19 -9.72 -6.06
CA CYS A 71 -1.16 -8.53 -6.94
C CYS A 71 -0.30 -8.73 -8.20
N TYR A 72 0.60 -9.72 -8.23
CA TYR A 72 1.42 -10.06 -9.40
C TYR A 72 1.26 -11.53 -9.79
N PRO A 73 0.04 -11.99 -10.13
CA PRO A 73 -0.21 -13.40 -10.44
C PRO A 73 0.54 -13.89 -11.68
N TYR A 74 0.87 -12.97 -12.59
CA TYR A 74 1.60 -13.22 -13.85
C TYR A 74 3.12 -13.20 -13.71
N ALA A 75 3.66 -12.63 -12.62
CA ALA A 75 5.09 -12.39 -12.50
C ALA A 75 5.86 -13.72 -12.41
N ASP A 76 7.05 -13.75 -13.04
CA ASP A 76 7.99 -14.83 -12.80
C ASP A 76 8.54 -14.78 -11.36
N LYS A 77 9.29 -15.81 -10.98
CA LYS A 77 9.88 -15.89 -9.63
C LYS A 77 10.75 -14.68 -9.29
N ALA A 78 11.53 -14.17 -10.25
CA ALA A 78 12.49 -13.09 -9.99
C ALA A 78 11.76 -11.76 -9.76
N CYS A 79 10.76 -11.44 -10.57
CA CYS A 79 9.91 -10.27 -10.39
C CYS A 79 9.07 -10.38 -9.12
N LEU A 80 8.43 -11.53 -8.86
CA LEU A 80 7.69 -11.75 -7.62
C LEU A 80 8.59 -11.53 -6.40
N ARG A 81 9.83 -12.01 -6.48
CA ARG A 81 10.79 -11.82 -5.40
C ARG A 81 11.15 -10.35 -5.16
N ALA A 82 11.34 -9.58 -6.23
CA ALA A 82 11.61 -8.14 -6.13
C ALA A 82 10.45 -7.39 -5.49
N THR A 83 9.21 -7.73 -5.84
CA THR A 83 8.02 -7.07 -5.29
C THR A 83 7.76 -7.44 -3.83
N MET A 84 8.09 -8.68 -3.41
CA MET A 84 8.05 -9.09 -2.01
C MET A 84 9.06 -8.33 -1.15
N ASP A 85 10.30 -8.20 -1.63
CA ASP A 85 11.33 -7.44 -0.91
C ASP A 85 10.99 -5.96 -0.83
N LEU A 86 10.44 -5.37 -1.90
CA LEU A 86 9.95 -4.01 -1.87
C LEU A 86 8.87 -3.84 -0.79
N ASN A 87 7.84 -4.71 -0.77
CA ASN A 87 6.80 -4.63 0.24
C ASN A 87 7.38 -4.74 1.65
N ASN A 88 8.33 -5.66 1.88
CA ASN A 88 9.01 -5.78 3.16
C ASN A 88 9.77 -4.50 3.57
N VAL A 89 10.44 -3.82 2.62
CA VAL A 89 11.07 -2.50 2.86
C VAL A 89 10.02 -1.46 3.23
N LEU A 90 8.95 -1.36 2.44
CA LEU A 90 7.89 -0.36 2.61
C LEU A 90 7.23 -0.50 3.98
N TRP A 91 6.81 -1.72 4.36
CA TRP A 91 6.16 -1.95 5.66
C TRP A 91 7.08 -1.73 6.84
N LEU A 92 8.34 -2.16 6.75
CA LEU A 92 9.29 -1.94 7.85
C LEU A 92 9.63 -0.44 8.01
N TYR A 93 9.74 0.30 6.91
CA TYR A 93 9.94 1.75 6.93
C TYR A 93 8.71 2.50 7.47
N ASP A 94 7.51 2.10 7.07
CA ASP A 94 6.24 2.67 7.51
C ASP A 94 6.05 2.49 9.03
N GLU A 95 6.15 1.25 9.53
CA GLU A 95 6.05 0.98 10.97
C GLU A 95 7.15 1.70 11.77
N PHE A 96 8.33 1.88 11.18
CA PHE A 96 9.42 2.64 11.80
C PHE A 96 9.08 4.13 11.94
N THR A 97 8.73 4.77 10.83
CA THR A 97 8.46 6.22 10.77
C THR A 97 7.15 6.61 11.46
N ASP A 98 6.21 5.69 11.66
CA ASP A 98 5.00 5.91 12.48
C ASP A 98 5.31 6.18 13.96
N THR A 99 6.48 5.77 14.43
CA THR A 99 6.95 6.06 15.80
C THR A 99 7.82 7.32 15.89
N GLU A 100 8.21 7.88 14.75
CA GLU A 100 9.04 9.08 14.65
C GLU A 100 8.19 10.36 14.57
N ASN A 101 8.78 11.46 15.04
CA ASN A 101 8.29 12.81 14.72
C ASN A 101 8.71 13.20 13.29
N GLY A 102 8.16 14.28 12.76
CA GLY A 102 8.42 14.72 11.39
C GLY A 102 9.91 14.95 11.07
N ALA A 103 10.69 15.50 12.01
CA ALA A 103 12.11 15.78 11.78
C ALA A 103 12.94 14.50 11.72
N ASP A 104 12.67 13.54 12.62
CA ASP A 104 13.34 12.24 12.63
C ASP A 104 12.95 11.41 11.39
N ALA A 105 11.67 11.39 11.02
CA ALA A 105 11.19 10.71 9.81
C ALA A 105 11.84 11.26 8.52
N GLN A 106 12.06 12.58 8.43
CA GLN A 106 12.78 13.18 7.30
C GLN A 106 14.25 12.75 7.25
N LYS A 107 14.92 12.70 8.40
CA LYS A 107 16.31 12.25 8.48
C LYS A 107 16.44 10.79 8.07
N SER A 108 15.55 9.93 8.56
CA SER A 108 15.44 8.53 8.18
C SER A 108 15.19 8.39 6.67
N GLY A 109 14.26 9.17 6.12
CA GLY A 109 14.00 9.18 4.69
C GLY A 109 15.21 9.60 3.83
N GLU A 110 15.97 10.59 4.28
CA GLU A 110 17.20 11.01 3.59
C GLU A 110 18.22 9.87 3.52
N ILE A 111 18.35 9.06 4.58
CA ILE A 111 19.22 7.87 4.57
C ILE A 111 18.79 6.88 3.47
N LEU A 112 17.50 6.54 3.36
CA LEU A 112 17.03 5.63 2.30
C LEU A 112 17.26 6.22 0.91
N ILE A 113 16.98 7.51 0.72
CA ILE A 113 17.14 8.18 -0.59
C ILE A 113 18.60 8.15 -1.02
N ARG A 114 19.53 8.47 -0.11
CA ARG A 114 20.96 8.44 -0.41
C ARG A 114 21.43 7.01 -0.66
N ALA A 115 21.01 6.04 0.14
CA ALA A 115 21.31 4.62 -0.08
C ALA A 115 20.80 4.11 -1.44
N LEU A 116 19.66 4.63 -1.92
CA LEU A 116 19.09 4.26 -3.21
C LEU A 116 19.80 4.93 -4.41
N ARG A 117 20.41 6.11 -4.23
CA ARG A 117 20.95 6.94 -5.33
C ARG A 117 22.47 7.03 -5.38
N GLU A 118 23.14 6.90 -4.24
CA GLU A 118 24.58 7.10 -4.08
C GLU A 118 25.25 5.76 -3.78
N ALA A 119 25.98 5.19 -4.75
CA ALA A 119 26.65 3.89 -4.58
C ALA A 119 27.63 3.87 -3.39
N ASP A 120 28.34 4.98 -3.17
CA ASP A 120 29.37 5.11 -2.13
C ASP A 120 28.81 5.55 -0.76
N PHE A 121 27.51 5.88 -0.65
CA PHE A 121 26.93 6.28 0.63
C PHE A 121 26.80 5.08 1.57
N ASP A 122 27.28 5.24 2.79
CA ASP A 122 27.10 4.29 3.90
C ASP A 122 27.23 5.06 5.22
N ASP A 123 26.16 5.10 6.01
CA ASP A 123 26.16 5.70 7.36
C ASP A 123 26.21 4.64 8.48
N GLY A 124 26.35 3.36 8.12
CA GLY A 124 26.35 2.23 9.03
C GLY A 124 24.98 1.84 9.59
N SER A 125 23.89 2.50 9.17
CA SER A 125 22.55 2.20 9.65
C SER A 125 21.93 1.00 8.93
N TRP A 126 21.01 0.32 9.62
CA TRP A 126 20.25 -0.79 9.03
C TRP A 126 19.36 -0.32 7.87
N LEU A 127 18.86 0.92 7.90
CA LEU A 127 18.09 1.52 6.80
C LEU A 127 18.93 1.64 5.54
N CYS A 128 20.15 2.15 5.69
CA CYS A 128 21.10 2.27 4.58
C CYS A 128 21.42 0.89 4.00
N HIS A 129 21.82 -0.08 4.84
CA HIS A 129 22.19 -1.42 4.37
C HIS A 129 21.02 -2.16 3.72
N MET A 130 19.82 -2.07 4.28
CA MET A 130 18.61 -2.69 3.71
C MET A 130 18.29 -2.13 2.33
N MET A 131 18.30 -0.80 2.16
CA MET A 131 17.98 -0.18 0.88
C MET A 131 19.06 -0.44 -0.18
N LYS A 132 20.35 -0.45 0.19
CA LYS A 132 21.44 -0.81 -0.74
C LYS A 132 21.31 -2.25 -1.21
N ASP A 133 21.09 -3.19 -0.29
CA ASP A 133 20.93 -4.60 -0.61
C ASP A 133 19.69 -4.85 -1.50
N PHE A 134 18.58 -4.14 -1.26
CA PHE A 134 17.41 -4.16 -2.16
C PHE A 134 17.76 -3.65 -3.57
N ARG A 135 18.42 -2.49 -3.66
CA ARG A 135 18.83 -1.87 -4.93
C ARG A 135 19.74 -2.79 -5.74
N GLU A 136 20.79 -3.33 -5.12
CA GLU A 136 21.79 -4.18 -5.77
C GLU A 136 21.20 -5.51 -6.28
N ARG A 137 20.23 -6.08 -5.54
CA ARG A 137 19.57 -7.34 -5.92
C ARG A 137 18.60 -7.17 -7.07
N HIS A 138 17.84 -6.08 -7.07
CA HIS A 138 16.66 -5.94 -7.91
C HIS A 138 16.77 -4.81 -8.91
N ILE A 139 17.07 -3.59 -8.46
CA ILE A 139 16.94 -2.39 -9.30
C ILE A 139 18.12 -2.24 -10.27
N ASP A 140 19.35 -2.53 -9.83
CA ASP A 140 20.56 -2.41 -10.66
C ASP A 140 20.58 -3.40 -11.84
N ARG A 141 19.64 -4.35 -11.88
CA ARG A 141 19.50 -5.37 -12.93
C ARG A 141 18.34 -5.10 -13.90
N VAL A 142 17.53 -4.07 -13.65
CA VAL A 142 16.36 -3.70 -14.46
C VAL A 142 16.79 -2.71 -15.56
N GLY A 143 16.07 -2.69 -16.68
CA GLY A 143 16.28 -1.71 -17.75
C GLY A 143 16.20 -0.26 -17.25
N SER A 144 17.03 0.62 -17.80
CA SER A 144 17.27 1.97 -17.27
C SER A 144 16.01 2.83 -17.11
N ASN A 145 15.06 2.76 -18.06
CA ASN A 145 13.85 3.60 -18.00
C ASN A 145 12.97 3.28 -16.79
N ILE A 146 12.71 1.99 -16.54
CA ILE A 146 11.89 1.53 -15.43
C ILE A 146 12.61 1.80 -14.11
N ALA A 147 13.91 1.51 -14.04
CA ALA A 147 14.72 1.77 -12.85
C ALA A 147 14.72 3.26 -12.48
N ASP A 148 14.91 4.17 -13.44
CA ASP A 148 14.90 5.62 -13.20
C ASP A 148 13.54 6.12 -12.72
N ARG A 149 12.45 5.62 -13.31
CA ARG A 149 11.08 5.95 -12.91
C ARG A 149 10.77 5.44 -11.50
N PHE A 150 11.08 4.17 -11.24
CA PHE A 150 10.94 3.53 -9.93
C PHE A 150 11.71 4.30 -8.84
N ILE A 151 13.00 4.60 -9.06
CA ILE A 151 13.82 5.34 -8.09
C ILE A 151 13.20 6.71 -7.79
N ARG A 152 12.69 7.39 -8.81
CA ARG A 152 12.04 8.70 -8.66
C ARG A 152 10.77 8.60 -7.81
N HIS A 153 9.88 7.66 -8.12
CA HIS A 153 8.64 7.47 -7.37
C HIS A 153 8.88 7.00 -5.94
N LEU A 154 9.84 6.08 -5.74
CA LEU A 154 10.21 5.63 -4.39
C LEU A 154 10.81 6.77 -3.56
N CYS A 155 11.65 7.62 -4.15
CA CYS A 155 12.16 8.82 -3.48
C CYS A 155 11.05 9.83 -3.17
N THR A 156 10.03 9.98 -4.02
CA THR A 156 8.87 10.83 -3.73
C THR A 156 8.12 10.28 -2.52
N TYR A 157 7.77 8.99 -2.52
CA TYR A 157 7.13 8.33 -1.38
C TYR A 157 7.90 8.57 -0.08
N ILE A 158 9.20 8.28 -0.05
CA ILE A 158 10.05 8.43 1.14
C ILE A 158 10.00 9.86 1.70
N ARG A 159 10.01 10.89 0.82
CA ARG A 159 9.92 12.30 1.25
C ARG A 159 8.54 12.67 1.77
N ILE A 160 7.47 12.17 1.14
CA ILE A 160 6.11 12.53 1.53
C ILE A 160 5.73 11.85 2.86
N VAL A 161 6.22 10.64 3.17
CA VAL A 161 6.07 10.02 4.50
C VAL A 161 6.61 10.94 5.61
N GLY A 162 7.75 11.59 5.39
CA GLY A 162 8.26 12.60 6.33
C GLY A 162 7.33 13.80 6.53
N LYS A 163 6.58 14.22 5.49
CA LYS A 163 5.56 15.29 5.60
C LYS A 163 4.29 14.81 6.31
N GLU A 164 3.89 13.56 6.10
CA GLU A 164 2.76 12.94 6.79
C GLU A 164 3.04 12.86 8.30
N ALA A 165 4.26 12.52 8.71
CA ALA A 165 4.68 12.57 10.10
C ALA A 165 4.56 13.98 10.71
N GLU A 166 4.91 15.05 9.97
CA GLU A 166 4.68 16.42 10.44
C GLU A 166 3.20 16.78 10.60
N LEU A 167 2.32 16.29 9.72
CA LEU A 167 0.87 16.48 9.84
C LEU A 167 0.33 15.78 11.09
N ARG A 168 0.84 14.58 11.37
CA ARG A 168 0.53 13.82 12.58
C ARG A 168 0.97 14.55 13.85
N ASP A 169 2.16 15.14 13.86
CA ASP A 169 2.65 15.96 14.99
C ASP A 169 1.72 17.15 15.28
N ARG A 170 1.13 17.74 14.22
CA ARG A 170 0.16 18.83 14.34
C ARG A 170 -1.28 18.38 14.57
N SER A 171 -1.54 17.07 14.55
CA SER A 171 -2.90 16.49 14.57
C SER A 171 -3.81 17.10 13.49
N GLU A 172 -3.23 17.46 12.36
CA GLU A 172 -3.89 18.17 11.27
C GLU A 172 -4.60 17.15 10.37
N VAL A 173 -5.89 17.38 10.10
CA VAL A 173 -6.64 16.59 9.11
C VAL A 173 -6.88 17.44 7.88
N LEU A 174 -6.34 16.98 6.76
CA LEU A 174 -6.46 17.66 5.48
C LEU A 174 -7.91 17.64 4.98
N ASN A 175 -8.22 18.54 4.04
CA ASN A 175 -9.45 18.43 3.25
C ASN A 175 -9.32 17.26 2.24
N ILE A 176 -10.45 16.90 1.62
CA ILE A 176 -10.51 15.76 0.68
C ILE A 176 -9.49 15.89 -0.46
N HIS A 177 -9.40 17.06 -1.10
CA HIS A 177 -8.53 17.25 -2.25
C HIS A 177 -7.05 17.06 -1.88
N ASP A 178 -6.62 17.71 -0.80
CA ASP A 178 -5.22 17.67 -0.38
C ASP A 178 -4.85 16.29 0.18
N TYR A 179 -5.80 15.62 0.84
CA TYR A 179 -5.60 14.24 1.28
C TYR A 179 -5.42 13.28 0.11
N VAL A 180 -6.24 13.37 -0.94
CA VAL A 180 -6.10 12.48 -2.12
C VAL A 180 -4.75 12.68 -2.80
N ALA A 181 -4.30 13.93 -2.95
CA ALA A 181 -2.98 14.22 -3.49
C ALA A 181 -1.85 13.67 -2.62
N LEU A 182 -1.97 13.77 -1.28
CA LEU A 182 -1.01 13.20 -0.35
C LEU A 182 -1.00 11.67 -0.42
N ARG A 183 -2.18 11.04 -0.34
CA ARG A 183 -2.35 9.59 -0.18
C ARG A 183 -1.87 8.80 -1.39
N ARG A 184 -1.99 9.35 -2.60
CA ARG A 184 -1.40 8.77 -3.82
C ARG A 184 0.13 8.64 -3.72
N GLU A 185 0.77 9.51 -2.96
CA GLU A 185 2.22 9.50 -2.76
C GLU A 185 2.66 8.83 -1.46
N THR A 186 1.79 8.70 -0.44
CA THR A 186 2.11 7.99 0.82
C THR A 186 1.70 6.52 0.82
N GLY A 187 0.75 6.09 -0.03
CA GLY A 187 0.31 4.69 -0.07
C GLY A 187 1.32 3.70 -0.66
N ALA A 188 2.47 4.17 -1.15
CA ALA A 188 3.51 3.37 -1.80
C ALA A 188 3.05 2.50 -3.00
N VAL A 189 1.84 2.73 -3.51
CA VAL A 189 1.27 1.97 -4.64
C VAL A 189 1.98 2.31 -5.96
N ARG A 190 2.42 3.57 -6.14
CA ARG A 190 3.11 4.01 -7.36
C ARG A 190 4.41 3.23 -7.66
N PRO A 191 5.38 3.08 -6.73
CA PRO A 191 6.57 2.25 -6.98
C PRO A 191 6.23 0.77 -7.18
N CYS A 192 5.13 0.26 -6.61
CA CYS A 192 4.63 -1.07 -6.92
C CYS A 192 4.15 -1.17 -8.38
N PHE A 193 3.40 -0.19 -8.87
CA PHE A 193 2.94 -0.17 -10.26
C PHE A 193 4.12 -0.11 -11.26
N ASP A 194 5.23 0.56 -10.90
CA ASP A 194 6.44 0.53 -11.72
C ASP A 194 7.02 -0.89 -11.86
N LEU A 195 6.95 -1.72 -10.81
CA LEU A 195 7.37 -3.11 -10.87
C LEU A 195 6.38 -4.01 -11.63
N ALA A 196 5.11 -3.61 -11.77
CA ALA A 196 4.15 -4.33 -12.62
C ALA A 196 4.57 -4.25 -14.09
N GLU A 197 5.03 -3.08 -14.55
CA GLU A 197 5.57 -2.90 -15.90
C GLU A 197 6.79 -3.80 -16.14
N TYR A 198 7.71 -3.88 -15.17
CA TYR A 198 8.83 -4.81 -15.20
C TYR A 198 8.38 -6.28 -15.28
N GLY A 199 7.41 -6.68 -14.44
CA GLY A 199 6.91 -8.05 -14.39
C GLY A 199 6.18 -8.50 -15.66
N LEU A 200 5.64 -7.55 -16.42
CA LEU A 200 5.03 -7.81 -17.73
C LEU A 200 6.06 -7.81 -18.87
N GLY A 201 7.31 -7.42 -18.62
CA GLY A 201 8.33 -7.26 -19.65
C GLY A 201 8.04 -6.10 -20.61
N ILE A 202 7.27 -5.12 -20.16
CA ILE A 202 6.89 -3.93 -20.94
C ILE A 202 7.87 -2.79 -20.64
N ASN A 203 8.07 -1.89 -21.59
CA ASN A 203 8.80 -0.63 -21.37
C ASN A 203 8.04 0.48 -22.11
N LEU A 204 7.08 1.11 -21.41
CA LEU A 204 6.25 2.14 -22.02
C LEU A 204 7.06 3.39 -22.32
N SER A 205 6.71 4.08 -23.40
CA SER A 205 7.31 5.37 -23.72
C SER A 205 6.85 6.43 -22.69
N GLN A 206 7.65 7.49 -22.53
CA GLN A 206 7.24 8.62 -21.70
C GLN A 206 5.97 9.29 -22.22
N GLU A 207 5.75 9.29 -23.54
CA GLU A 207 4.51 9.80 -24.16
C GLU A 207 3.27 9.04 -23.68
N VAL A 208 3.34 7.70 -23.56
CA VAL A 208 2.24 6.90 -23.01
C VAL A 208 2.05 7.18 -21.51
N HIS A 209 3.14 7.33 -20.75
CA HIS A 209 3.05 7.71 -19.33
C HIS A 209 2.45 9.11 -19.10
N ASP A 210 2.69 10.02 -20.02
CA ASP A 210 2.18 11.40 -19.99
C ASP A 210 0.76 11.51 -20.56
N ASP A 211 0.22 10.43 -21.15
CA ASP A 211 -1.15 10.39 -21.65
C ASP A 211 -2.17 10.54 -20.51
N THR A 212 -3.09 11.50 -20.67
CA THR A 212 -4.05 11.85 -19.62
C THR A 212 -5.04 10.72 -19.32
N VAL A 213 -5.42 9.91 -20.31
CA VAL A 213 -6.35 8.79 -20.11
C VAL A 213 -5.64 7.66 -19.37
N PHE A 214 -4.40 7.37 -19.74
CA PHE A 214 -3.57 6.40 -19.02
C PHE A 214 -3.34 6.81 -17.56
N GLN A 215 -2.93 8.07 -17.31
CA GLN A 215 -2.80 8.59 -15.94
C GLN A 215 -4.10 8.54 -15.16
N THR A 216 -5.24 8.78 -15.81
CA THR A 216 -6.57 8.66 -15.19
C THR A 216 -6.84 7.24 -14.73
N GLY A 217 -6.59 6.24 -15.58
CA GLY A 217 -6.73 4.83 -15.22
C GLY A 217 -5.77 4.41 -14.09
N CYS A 218 -4.50 4.83 -14.14
CA CYS A 218 -3.53 4.54 -13.09
C CYS A 218 -3.93 5.16 -11.74
N ASN A 219 -4.36 6.43 -11.74
CA ASN A 219 -4.79 7.12 -10.53
C ASN A 219 -6.07 6.51 -9.96
N ALA A 220 -7.03 6.10 -10.80
CA ALA A 220 -8.24 5.42 -10.35
C ALA A 220 -7.93 4.08 -9.68
N ALA A 221 -7.08 3.24 -10.29
CA ALA A 221 -6.65 1.97 -9.69
C ALA A 221 -5.88 2.20 -8.37
N MET A 222 -5.03 3.23 -8.31
CA MET A 222 -4.30 3.60 -7.10
C MET A 222 -5.23 4.05 -5.97
N ASP A 223 -6.20 4.91 -6.28
CA ASP A 223 -7.17 5.40 -5.29
C ASP A 223 -8.05 4.25 -4.78
N LEU A 224 -8.46 3.31 -5.64
CA LEU A 224 -9.18 2.10 -5.23
C LEU A 224 -8.39 1.28 -4.19
N VAL A 225 -7.10 1.03 -4.45
CA VAL A 225 -6.22 0.30 -3.51
C VAL A 225 -6.08 1.07 -2.20
N CYS A 226 -5.75 2.37 -2.26
CA CYS A 226 -5.52 3.20 -1.07
C CYS A 226 -6.79 3.37 -0.22
N TRP A 227 -7.95 3.59 -0.84
CA TRP A 227 -9.18 3.89 -0.10
C TRP A 227 -9.80 2.62 0.49
N ALA A 228 -9.66 1.48 -0.20
CA ALA A 228 -9.99 0.18 0.39
C ALA A 228 -9.10 -0.09 1.60
N ASN A 229 -7.79 0.16 1.49
CA ASN A 229 -6.86 0.06 2.60
C ASN A 229 -7.28 0.92 3.79
N ASP A 230 -7.58 2.20 3.56
CA ASP A 230 -7.99 3.14 4.62
C ASP A 230 -9.24 2.65 5.37
N ILE A 231 -10.22 2.03 4.68
CA ILE A 231 -11.39 1.43 5.34
C ILE A 231 -10.99 0.23 6.21
N TYR A 232 -10.14 -0.66 5.68
CA TYR A 232 -9.69 -1.86 6.39
C TYR A 232 -8.79 -1.53 7.59
N SER A 233 -7.95 -0.50 7.46
CA SER A 233 -7.02 -0.06 8.48
C SER A 233 -7.65 0.87 9.52
N TYR A 234 -8.77 1.53 9.21
CA TYR A 234 -9.39 2.56 10.04
C TYR A 234 -9.49 2.18 11.52
N ASN A 235 -10.00 0.98 11.82
CA ASN A 235 -10.21 0.54 13.20
C ASN A 235 -8.89 0.39 14.00
N MET A 236 -7.83 -0.07 13.33
CA MET A 236 -6.51 -0.15 13.92
C MET A 236 -5.88 1.23 14.07
N GLU A 237 -5.93 2.06 13.04
CA GLU A 237 -5.32 3.39 13.01
C GLU A 237 -5.98 4.34 14.02
N GLN A 238 -7.31 4.36 14.10
CA GLN A 238 -8.02 5.17 15.10
C GLN A 238 -7.66 4.75 16.53
N ALA A 239 -7.49 3.45 16.77
CA ALA A 239 -7.08 2.95 18.08
C ALA A 239 -5.62 3.31 18.39
N LYS A 240 -4.75 3.45 17.39
CA LYS A 240 -3.37 3.92 17.54
C LYS A 240 -3.22 5.45 17.61
N GLY A 241 -4.30 6.20 17.39
CA GLY A 241 -4.26 7.67 17.28
C GLY A 241 -3.66 8.18 15.96
N LEU A 242 -3.66 7.34 14.92
CA LEU A 242 -3.14 7.64 13.57
C LEU A 242 -4.24 8.03 12.58
N SER A 243 -5.44 8.35 13.07
CA SER A 243 -6.61 8.61 12.22
C SER A 243 -6.55 9.91 11.40
N CYS A 244 -5.51 10.74 11.55
CA CYS A 244 -5.42 12.02 10.86
C CYS A 244 -5.18 11.91 9.36
N ALA A 245 -4.52 10.83 8.92
CA ALA A 245 -4.23 10.54 7.53
C ALA A 245 -4.99 9.30 7.06
N ASN A 246 -6.32 9.36 7.13
CA ASN A 246 -7.22 8.30 6.66
C ASN A 246 -8.45 8.93 5.98
N ILE A 247 -8.83 8.45 4.78
CA ILE A 247 -9.94 9.04 4.02
C ILE A 247 -11.27 9.02 4.79
N VAL A 248 -11.51 8.01 5.63
CA VAL A 248 -12.71 7.92 6.46
C VAL A 248 -12.81 9.12 7.39
N THR A 249 -11.74 9.44 8.12
CA THR A 249 -11.68 10.63 8.99
C THR A 249 -11.83 11.93 8.21
N VAL A 250 -11.18 12.03 7.05
CA VAL A 250 -11.23 13.21 6.18
C VAL A 250 -12.66 13.46 5.68
N ILE A 251 -13.37 12.42 5.26
CA ILE A 251 -14.77 12.49 4.82
C ILE A 251 -15.68 12.84 5.99
N MET A 252 -15.55 12.17 7.14
CA MET A 252 -16.33 12.47 8.34
C MET A 252 -16.23 13.95 8.72
N LYS A 253 -15.00 14.52 8.75
CA LYS A 253 -14.79 15.94 9.07
C LYS A 253 -15.27 16.88 7.97
N SER A 254 -14.93 16.61 6.72
CA SER A 254 -15.22 17.52 5.59
C SER A 254 -16.71 17.57 5.25
N LYS A 255 -17.42 16.45 5.45
CA LYS A 255 -18.85 16.32 5.11
C LYS A 255 -19.77 16.29 6.34
N GLN A 256 -19.21 16.34 7.56
CA GLN A 256 -19.95 16.25 8.82
C GLN A 256 -20.81 14.98 8.91
N LEU A 257 -20.21 13.85 8.50
CA LEU A 257 -20.85 12.53 8.47
C LEU A 257 -20.42 11.70 9.67
N ASP A 258 -21.31 10.80 10.13
CA ASP A 258 -20.91 9.73 11.03
C ASP A 258 -20.05 8.67 10.31
N LEU A 259 -19.48 7.75 11.08
CA LEU A 259 -18.56 6.72 10.56
C LEU A 259 -19.22 5.87 9.46
N GLN A 260 -20.44 5.37 9.68
CA GLN A 260 -21.08 4.51 8.69
C GLN A 260 -21.39 5.29 7.41
N SER A 261 -21.91 6.50 7.53
CA SER A 261 -22.23 7.36 6.40
C SER A 261 -20.98 7.76 5.60
N ALA A 262 -19.83 7.93 6.27
CA ALA A 262 -18.56 8.17 5.59
C ALA A 262 -18.07 6.93 4.82
N VAL A 263 -18.18 5.74 5.42
CA VAL A 263 -17.85 4.47 4.74
C VAL A 263 -18.77 4.22 3.53
N ASP A 264 -20.07 4.49 3.66
CA ASP A 264 -21.02 4.36 2.56
C ASP A 264 -20.75 5.37 1.43
N PHE A 265 -20.34 6.60 1.79
CA PHE A 265 -19.89 7.61 0.82
C PHE A 265 -18.66 7.12 0.04
N ILE A 266 -17.68 6.56 0.74
CA ILE A 266 -16.45 6.02 0.12
C ILE A 266 -16.79 4.86 -0.81
N ASN A 267 -17.72 3.97 -0.43
CA ASN A 267 -18.17 2.88 -1.31
C ASN A 267 -18.69 3.40 -2.65
N GLY A 268 -19.61 4.38 -2.63
CA GLY A 268 -20.15 4.95 -3.86
C GLY A 268 -19.10 5.67 -4.70
N TYR A 269 -18.07 6.24 -4.08
CA TYR A 269 -16.95 6.84 -4.81
C TYR A 269 -16.04 5.77 -5.44
N CYS A 270 -15.78 4.66 -4.74
CA CYS A 270 -15.04 3.53 -5.30
C CYS A 270 -15.76 2.93 -6.52
N GLU A 271 -17.10 2.86 -6.52
CA GLU A 271 -17.87 2.46 -7.70
C GLU A 271 -17.60 3.39 -8.89
N ALA A 272 -17.61 4.72 -8.68
CA ALA A 272 -17.29 5.68 -9.73
C ALA A 272 -15.83 5.62 -10.21
N LEU A 273 -14.87 5.35 -9.32
CA LEU A 273 -13.46 5.15 -9.68
C LEU A 273 -13.28 3.90 -10.55
N LEU A 274 -14.02 2.83 -10.24
CA LEU A 274 -13.99 1.60 -11.03
C LEU A 274 -14.52 1.83 -12.45
N ASP A 275 -15.63 2.55 -12.59
CA ASP A 275 -16.16 2.95 -13.91
C ASP A 275 -15.13 3.79 -14.69
N GLN A 276 -14.49 4.76 -14.03
CA GLN A 276 -13.44 5.58 -14.64
C GLN A 276 -12.22 4.76 -15.10
N TYR A 277 -11.82 3.75 -14.31
CA TYR A 277 -10.74 2.85 -14.65
C TYR A 277 -11.10 1.96 -15.86
N GLU A 278 -12.32 1.43 -15.92
CA GLU A 278 -12.80 0.65 -17.07
C GLU A 278 -12.88 1.52 -18.34
N GLU A 279 -13.44 2.72 -18.25
CA GLU A 279 -13.52 3.67 -19.37
C GLU A 279 -12.13 4.01 -19.91
N ALA A 280 -11.14 4.24 -19.03
CA ALA A 280 -9.77 4.48 -19.45
C ALA A 280 -9.19 3.32 -20.27
N LYS A 281 -9.43 2.07 -19.86
CA LYS A 281 -9.02 0.89 -20.63
C LYS A 281 -9.71 0.81 -21.99
N GLU A 282 -11.02 1.08 -22.05
CA GLU A 282 -11.78 1.04 -23.29
C GLU A 282 -11.27 2.09 -24.30
N VAL A 283 -11.07 3.33 -23.83
CA VAL A 283 -10.57 4.42 -24.66
C VAL A 283 -9.17 4.13 -25.19
N LEU A 284 -8.26 3.62 -24.34
CA LEU A 284 -6.90 3.28 -24.76
C LEU A 284 -6.88 2.05 -25.70
N SER A 285 -7.79 1.09 -25.51
CA SER A 285 -7.89 -0.10 -26.38
C SER A 285 -8.32 0.25 -27.80
N ALA A 286 -9.03 1.37 -27.99
CA ALA A 286 -9.45 1.84 -29.31
C ALA A 286 -8.35 2.59 -30.09
N ARG A 287 -7.20 2.87 -29.45
CA ARG A 287 -6.09 3.62 -30.05
C ARG A 287 -5.20 2.71 -30.90
N PRO A 288 -4.99 3.02 -32.20
CA PRO A 288 -4.16 2.19 -33.08
C PRO A 288 -2.65 2.44 -32.92
N GLU A 289 -2.23 3.49 -32.20
CA GLU A 289 -0.83 3.85 -32.05
C GLU A 289 -0.05 2.82 -31.20
N GLU A 290 1.23 2.63 -31.53
CA GLU A 290 2.11 1.69 -30.84
C GLU A 290 2.25 2.03 -29.35
N GLY A 291 2.27 1.00 -28.50
CA GLY A 291 2.41 1.15 -27.05
C GLY A 291 1.09 1.23 -26.26
N TYR A 292 -0.05 1.56 -26.88
CA TYR A 292 -1.33 1.59 -26.14
C TYR A 292 -1.89 0.20 -25.82
N SER A 293 -1.56 -0.84 -26.60
CA SER A 293 -1.86 -2.23 -26.23
C SER A 293 -1.17 -2.63 -24.93
N ASP A 294 0.08 -2.19 -24.75
CA ASP A 294 0.88 -2.44 -23.57
C ASP A 294 0.41 -1.59 -22.39
N ALA A 295 -0.03 -0.35 -22.64
CA ALA A 295 -0.67 0.49 -21.64
C ALA A 295 -1.93 -0.18 -21.06
N VAL A 296 -2.77 -0.77 -21.92
CA VAL A 296 -3.95 -1.52 -21.49
C VAL A 296 -3.57 -2.78 -20.72
N LEU A 297 -2.49 -3.47 -21.11
CA LEU A 297 -1.98 -4.64 -20.39
C LEU A 297 -1.46 -4.25 -18.99
N LEU A 298 -0.76 -3.13 -18.88
CA LEU A 298 -0.34 -2.58 -17.59
C LEU A 298 -1.55 -2.20 -16.73
N LEU A 299 -2.56 -1.50 -17.29
CA LEU A 299 -3.79 -1.20 -16.54
C LEU A 299 -4.45 -2.46 -16.00
N LYS A 300 -4.53 -3.54 -16.79
CA LYS A 300 -5.07 -4.83 -16.31
C LYS A 300 -4.28 -5.38 -15.10
N ALA A 301 -2.96 -5.27 -15.12
CA ALA A 301 -2.14 -5.63 -13.96
C ALA A 301 -2.36 -4.70 -12.74
N LEU A 302 -2.77 -3.44 -12.95
CA LEU A 302 -3.21 -2.58 -11.84
C LEU A 302 -4.58 -3.02 -11.31
N GLY A 303 -5.44 -3.60 -12.15
CA GLY A 303 -6.66 -4.30 -11.73
C GLY A 303 -6.37 -5.52 -10.85
N ASP A 304 -5.33 -6.30 -11.16
CA ASP A 304 -4.85 -7.39 -10.28
C ASP A 304 -4.43 -6.84 -8.91
N TRP A 305 -3.85 -5.64 -8.86
CA TRP A 305 -3.52 -4.95 -7.60
C TRP A 305 -4.76 -4.56 -6.78
N VAL A 306 -5.81 -4.04 -7.42
CA VAL A 306 -7.08 -3.72 -6.74
C VAL A 306 -7.69 -4.99 -6.15
N ARG A 307 -7.83 -6.06 -6.95
CA ARG A 307 -8.41 -7.32 -6.50
C ARG A 307 -7.52 -8.04 -5.47
N GLY A 308 -6.21 -8.05 -5.71
CA GLY A 308 -5.26 -8.76 -4.87
C GLY A 308 -5.03 -8.11 -3.51
N SER A 309 -5.07 -6.78 -3.43
CA SER A 309 -5.00 -6.06 -2.15
C SER A 309 -6.26 -6.26 -1.30
N ASP A 310 -7.43 -6.34 -1.94
CA ASP A 310 -8.71 -6.70 -1.28
C ASP A 310 -8.63 -8.11 -0.66
N GLU A 311 -8.22 -9.10 -1.45
CA GLU A 311 -8.06 -10.48 -0.98
C GLU A 311 -7.03 -10.58 0.16
N TRP A 312 -5.88 -9.92 0.00
CA TRP A 312 -4.83 -9.88 1.02
C TRP A 312 -5.33 -9.28 2.34
N SER A 313 -6.18 -8.25 2.29
CA SER A 313 -6.66 -7.53 3.48
C SER A 313 -7.47 -8.42 4.44
N PHE A 314 -8.07 -9.50 3.96
CA PHE A 314 -8.73 -10.50 4.82
C PHE A 314 -7.86 -11.71 5.16
N ALA A 315 -6.76 -11.92 4.41
CA ALA A 315 -5.80 -13.00 4.63
C ALA A 315 -4.70 -12.64 5.62
N THR A 316 -4.32 -11.36 5.70
CA THR A 316 -3.35 -10.83 6.67
C THR A 316 -3.95 -10.70 8.07
N GLU A 317 -3.14 -10.94 9.11
CA GLU A 317 -3.54 -10.63 10.49
C GLU A 317 -3.43 -9.12 10.81
N ARG A 318 -2.91 -8.28 9.90
CA ARG A 318 -2.68 -6.84 10.13
C ARG A 318 -3.93 -6.09 10.59
N TYR A 319 -5.04 -6.23 9.87
CA TYR A 319 -6.26 -5.43 10.11
C TYR A 319 -7.19 -6.10 11.12
N PHE A 320 -7.49 -7.37 10.88
CA PHE A 320 -8.55 -8.11 11.55
C PHE A 320 -8.04 -9.24 12.45
N GLY A 321 -6.72 -9.36 12.63
CA GLY A 321 -6.13 -10.49 13.33
C GLY A 321 -6.58 -11.81 12.73
N LYS A 322 -6.89 -12.78 13.59
CA LYS A 322 -7.36 -14.12 13.18
C LYS A 322 -8.82 -14.15 12.71
N GLU A 323 -9.54 -13.02 12.82
CA GLU A 323 -10.97 -12.93 12.52
C GLU A 323 -11.26 -12.51 11.07
N GLY A 324 -10.24 -12.28 10.23
CA GLY A 324 -10.38 -11.79 8.87
C GLY A 324 -11.43 -12.53 8.02
N ARG A 325 -11.49 -13.86 8.10
CA ARG A 325 -12.50 -14.67 7.38
C ARG A 325 -13.94 -14.43 7.86
N GLU A 326 -14.14 -14.26 9.17
CA GLU A 326 -15.48 -14.04 9.73
C GLU A 326 -15.93 -12.58 9.54
N ILE A 327 -14.98 -11.64 9.60
CA ILE A 327 -15.24 -10.23 9.24
C ILE A 327 -15.56 -10.11 7.75
N ARG A 328 -14.88 -10.84 6.85
CA ARG A 328 -15.23 -10.85 5.42
C ARG A 328 -16.69 -11.25 5.18
N LYS A 329 -17.15 -12.32 5.83
CA LYS A 329 -18.53 -12.82 5.71
C LYS A 329 -19.56 -11.87 6.33
N SER A 330 -19.32 -11.43 7.56
CA SER A 330 -20.28 -10.60 8.29
C SER A 330 -20.28 -9.16 7.77
N ARG A 331 -19.13 -8.69 7.31
CA ARG A 331 -18.74 -7.31 7.02
C ARG A 331 -18.88 -6.39 8.23
N VAL A 332 -18.97 -6.90 9.45
CA VAL A 332 -19.15 -6.06 10.65
C VAL A 332 -17.84 -6.00 11.40
N VAL A 333 -17.38 -4.78 11.68
CA VAL A 333 -16.17 -4.50 12.45
C VAL A 333 -16.58 -3.87 13.78
N ILE A 334 -16.08 -4.45 14.88
CA ILE A 334 -16.22 -3.89 16.22
C ILE A 334 -15.09 -2.91 16.46
N LEU A 335 -15.42 -1.67 16.82
CA LEU A 335 -14.44 -0.63 17.08
C LEU A 335 -13.59 -0.99 18.31
N ARG A 336 -12.27 -0.87 18.15
CA ARG A 336 -11.30 -1.02 19.23
C ARG A 336 -11.31 0.24 20.08
N GLU A 337 -11.16 0.06 21.39
CA GLU A 337 -10.88 1.17 22.29
C GLU A 337 -9.52 1.80 21.94
N PRO A 338 -9.34 3.12 22.13
CA PRO A 338 -8.05 3.77 21.97
C PRO A 338 -6.98 3.04 22.79
N SER A 339 -5.90 2.62 22.13
CA SER A 339 -4.78 1.95 22.79
C SER A 339 -4.03 2.95 23.67
N THR A 340 -3.88 2.64 24.95
CA THR A 340 -2.97 3.36 25.84
C THR A 340 -1.51 2.94 25.64
N ASN A 341 -1.26 1.80 24.99
CA ASN A 341 0.07 1.31 24.65
C ASN A 341 0.35 1.64 23.17
N LYS A 342 1.25 2.60 22.94
CA LYS A 342 1.92 2.70 21.64
C LYS A 342 2.89 1.51 21.59
N PHE A 343 2.60 0.50 20.78
CA PHE A 343 3.56 -0.57 20.52
C PHE A 343 4.86 0.08 20.06
N SER A 344 5.90 0.01 20.88
CA SER A 344 7.24 0.46 20.51
C SER A 344 7.85 -0.59 19.60
N LEU A 345 8.51 -0.18 18.52
CA LEU A 345 9.23 -1.13 17.64
C LEU A 345 10.29 -1.96 18.39
N LYS A 346 10.74 -1.48 19.56
CA LYS A 346 11.76 -2.13 20.40
C LYS A 346 11.19 -3.08 21.45
N GLU A 347 9.87 -3.08 21.67
CA GLU A 347 9.14 -4.08 22.46
C GLU A 347 8.79 -5.28 21.57
#